data_AF-Q29ZI1-F1
#
_entry.id   AF-Q29ZI1-F1
#
_cell.length_a   1.000
_cell.length_b   1.000
_cell.length_c   1.000
_cell.angle_alpha   90.00
_cell.angle_beta   90.00
_cell.angle_gamma   90.00
#
_symmetry.space_group_name_H-M   'P 1'
#
loop_
_entity.id
_entity.type
_entity.pdbx_description
1 polymer ?
#
loop_
_entity_poly.entity_id
_entity_poly.type
_entity_poly.pdbx_seq_one_letter_code
_entity_poly.pdbx_strand_id
1 'polypeptide(L)' 'FNEAAGKKYVPRAVLVDLEPGTMDAVRAGPFGQLFRPDNFVFGQSGAGNNWAKGHYTEGAEL' A
#
# COMPACT_ATOMS: atom_id res chain seq x y z
N PHE A 1 10.55 13.12 -1.60
CA PHE A 1 9.39 13.49 -2.45
C PHE A 1 9.83 13.76 -3.89
N ASN A 2 8.99 13.45 -4.87
CA ASN A 2 9.09 13.88 -6.27
C ASN A 2 8.19 15.09 -6.48
N GLU A 3 8.67 16.13 -7.16
CA GLU A 3 7.82 17.22 -7.62
C GLU A 3 7.09 16.80 -8.91
N ALA A 4 5.77 16.94 -8.91
CA ALA A 4 4.89 16.79 -10.06
C ALA A 4 4.39 18.18 -10.50
N ALA A 5 3.66 18.23 -11.62
CA ALA A 5 3.09 19.48 -12.12
C ALA A 5 2.27 20.21 -11.04
N GLY A 6 2.32 21.54 -11.07
CA GLY A 6 1.55 22.39 -10.14
C GLY A 6 2.09 22.44 -8.71
N LYS A 7 3.42 22.31 -8.51
CA LYS A 7 4.08 22.31 -7.18
C LYS A 7 3.54 21.21 -6.25
N LYS A 8 3.02 20.12 -6.82
CA LYS A 8 2.54 18.96 -6.06
C LYS A 8 3.71 18.05 -5.72
N TYR A 9 3.94 17.77 -4.45
CA TYR A 9 4.99 16.87 -4.00
C TYR A 9 4.42 15.50 -3.63
N VAL A 10 4.92 14.45 -4.28
CA VAL A 10 4.48 13.07 -4.08
C VAL A 10 5.54 12.27 -3.31
N PRO A 11 5.20 11.50 -2.27
CA PRO A 11 6.12 10.61 -1.58
C PRO A 11 6.77 9.60 -2.53
N ARG A 12 8.04 9.27 -2.28
CA ARG A 12 8.72 8.13 -2.93
C ARG A 12 8.54 6.92 -2.02
N ALA A 13 7.33 6.37 -1.99
CA ALA A 13 6.94 5.29 -1.09
C ALA A 13 6.00 4.32 -1.80
N VAL A 14 6.10 3.04 -1.46
CA VAL A 14 5.15 1.99 -1.84
C VAL A 14 4.50 1.49 -0.56
N LEU A 15 3.17 1.39 -0.56
CA LEU A 15 2.39 0.88 0.55
C LEU A 15 1.98 -0.54 0.19
N VAL A 16 2.31 -1.48 1.07
CA VAL A 16 2.12 -2.92 0.84
C VAL A 16 1.38 -3.50 2.03
N ASP A 17 0.30 -4.22 1.76
CA ASP A 17 -0.43 -5.04 2.75
C ASP A 17 -1.06 -6.24 2.03
N LEU A 18 -1.26 -7.35 2.72
CA LEU A 18 -1.90 -8.53 2.14
C LEU A 18 -3.44 -8.43 2.13
N GLU A 19 -3.98 -7.40 2.80
CA GLU A 19 -5.42 -7.15 2.90
C GLU A 19 -5.78 -5.72 2.43
N PRO A 20 -6.95 -5.52 1.81
CA PRO A 20 -7.34 -4.21 1.26
C PRO A 20 -7.72 -3.19 2.35
N GLY A 21 -8.15 -3.64 3.53
CA GLY A 21 -8.76 -2.78 4.55
C GLY A 21 -7.86 -1.63 5.03
N THR A 22 -6.56 -1.89 5.22
CA THR A 22 -5.59 -0.86 5.61
C THR A 22 -5.43 0.20 4.52
N MET A 23 -5.45 -0.21 3.25
CA MET A 23 -5.27 0.70 2.11
C MET A 23 -6.46 1.64 1.95
N ASP A 24 -7.68 1.13 2.13
CA ASP A 24 -8.89 1.95 2.11
C ASP A 24 -8.90 2.99 3.23
N ALA A 25 -8.46 2.61 4.43
CA ALA A 25 -8.32 3.54 5.55
C ALA A 25 -7.30 4.66 5.26
N VAL A 26 -6.14 4.33 4.67
CA VAL A 26 -5.14 5.34 4.28
C VAL A 26 -5.69 6.28 3.21
N ARG A 27 -6.39 5.75 2.20
CA ARG A 27 -7.00 6.55 1.11
C ARG A 27 -8.10 7.49 1.62
N ALA A 28 -8.89 7.06 2.60
CA ALA A 28 -9.92 7.87 3.23
C ALA A 28 -9.35 8.90 4.24
N GLY A 29 -8.10 8.73 4.68
CA GLY A 29 -7.45 9.59 5.64
C GLY A 29 -7.06 10.98 5.10
N PRO A 30 -6.63 11.90 5.99
CA PRO A 30 -6.29 13.28 5.63
C PRO A 30 -5.16 13.40 4.60
N PHE A 31 -4.33 12.35 4.48
CA PHE A 31 -3.21 12.29 3.53
C PHE A 31 -3.45 11.31 2.38
N GLY A 32 -4.68 10.81 2.18
CA GLY A 32 -4.96 9.79 1.15
C GLY A 32 -4.62 10.23 -0.27
N GLN A 33 -4.77 11.53 -0.57
CA GLN A 33 -4.46 12.12 -1.89
C GLN A 33 -2.97 12.49 -2.08
N LEU A 34 -2.14 12.26 -1.07
CA LEU A 34 -0.71 12.54 -1.11
C LEU A 34 0.05 11.50 -1.94
N PHE A 35 -0.37 10.24 -1.85
CA PHE A 35 0.25 9.11 -2.54
C PHE A 35 -0.32 8.96 -3.96
N ARG A 36 0.47 8.38 -4.87
CA ARG A 36 -0.04 7.97 -6.19
C ARG A 36 -0.94 6.74 -6.01
N PRO A 37 -2.05 6.63 -6.75
CA PRO A 37 -2.88 5.42 -6.73
C PRO A 37 -2.08 4.14 -7.02
N ASP A 38 -1.11 4.23 -7.93
CA ASP A 38 -0.25 3.11 -8.33
C ASP A 38 0.76 2.66 -7.25
N ASN A 39 0.93 3.45 -6.18
CA ASN A 39 1.85 3.11 -5.09
C ASN A 39 1.21 2.20 -4.03
N PHE A 40 -0.07 1.84 -4.19
CA PHE A 40 -0.78 0.94 -3.29
C PHE A 40 -0.79 -0.47 -3.89
N VAL A 41 -0.09 -1.39 -3.24
CA VAL A 41 -0.05 -2.82 -3.60
C VAL A 41 -0.74 -3.59 -2.49
N PHE A 42 -1.75 -4.38 -2.84
CA PHE A 42 -2.43 -5.20 -1.85
C PHE A 42 -3.00 -6.51 -2.37
N GLY A 43 -3.03 -7.49 -1.48
CA GLY A 43 -3.58 -8.82 -1.73
C GLY A 43 -5.07 -8.90 -1.44
N GLN A 44 -5.61 -10.11 -1.57
CA GLN A 44 -7.01 -10.44 -1.22
C GLN A 44 -7.08 -11.39 -0.01
N SER A 45 -5.95 -11.73 0.60
CA SER A 45 -5.82 -12.77 1.63
C SER A 45 -4.68 -12.42 2.58
N GLY A 46 -4.96 -12.39 3.89
CA GLY A 46 -3.98 -12.03 4.91
C GLY A 46 -3.00 -13.14 5.30
N ALA A 47 -1.87 -12.72 5.90
CA ALA A 47 -0.93 -13.65 6.53
C ALA A 47 -1.51 -14.37 7.76
N GLY A 48 -2.58 -13.83 8.37
CA GLY A 48 -3.24 -14.45 9.52
C GLY A 48 -2.31 -14.63 10.74
N ASN A 49 -1.47 -13.63 11.02
CA ASN A 49 -0.43 -13.66 12.07
C ASN A 49 0.56 -14.84 11.94
N ASN A 50 0.70 -15.42 10.74
CA ASN A 50 1.62 -16.50 10.46
C ASN A 50 2.74 -16.00 9.53
N TRP A 51 3.97 -16.01 10.05
CA TRP A 51 5.15 -15.60 9.28
C TRP A 51 5.36 -16.47 8.03
N ALA A 52 5.16 -17.79 8.12
CA ALA A 52 5.35 -18.69 6.99
C ALA A 52 4.37 -18.40 5.86
N LYS A 53 3.11 -18.05 6.16
CA LYS A 53 2.15 -17.59 5.16
C LYS A 53 2.60 -16.30 4.49
N GLY A 54 3.06 -15.33 5.30
CA GLY A 54 3.55 -14.05 4.79
C GLY A 54 4.81 -14.19 3.92
N HIS A 55 5.68 -15.14 4.22
CA HIS A 55 6.96 -15.27 3.50
C HIS A 55 6.93 -16.25 2.33
N TYR A 56 6.26 -17.40 2.47
CA TYR A 56 6.34 -18.49 1.51
C TYR A 56 5.11 -18.66 0.62
N THR A 57 3.95 -18.12 1.01
CA THR A 57 2.71 -18.29 0.23
C THR A 57 2.09 -16.95 -0.14
N GLU A 58 1.26 -16.37 0.71
CA GLU A 58 0.44 -15.18 0.38
C GLU A 58 1.30 -13.98 -0.02
N GLY A 59 2.41 -13.75 0.68
CA GLY A 59 3.30 -12.64 0.35
C GLY A 59 4.29 -12.94 -0.77
N ALA A 60 4.41 -14.18 -1.24
CA ALA A 60 5.20 -14.53 -2.41
C ALA A 60 4.43 -14.32 -3.72
N GLU A 61 3.09 -14.36 -3.67
CA GLU A 61 2.17 -14.12 -4.80
C GLU A 61 1.82 -12.62 -4.97
N LEU A 62 2.32 -11.76 -4.08
CA LEU A 62 2.08 -10.32 -4.09
C LEU A 62 3.06 -9.58 -5.00
#